data_AF-A0A268ENX3-F1
#
_entry.id   AF-A0A268ENX3-F1
#
_cell.length_a   1.000
_cell.length_b   1.000
_cell.length_c   1.000
_cell.angle_alpha   90.00
_cell.angle_beta   90.00
_cell.angle_gamma   90.00
#
_symmetry.space_group_name_H-M   'P 1'
#
loop_
_entity.id
_entity.type
_entity.pdbx_description
1 polymer ?
#
loop_
_entity_poly.entity_id
_entity_poly.type
_entity_poly.pdbx_seq_one_letter_code
_entity_poly.pdbx_strand_id
1 'polypeptide(L)' 'KDILEYYQSNSNFYGDLDIPKIITQFFDMSIIGNMWYNRFKRQLYYNYKYRDDTATVNFNQKFVIHKGFRKALKLW' A
#
# COMPACT_ATOMS: atom_id res chain seq x y z
N LYS A 1 -14.68 -16.00 -8.85
CA LYS A 1 -13.67 -16.88 -8.21
C LYS A 1 -13.17 -16.14 -7.00
N ASP A 2 -13.36 -16.71 -5.82
CA ASP A 2 -12.89 -16.10 -4.58
C ASP A 2 -11.35 -16.04 -4.62
N ILE A 3 -10.77 -14.88 -4.38
CA ILE A 3 -9.31 -14.70 -4.46
C ILE A 3 -8.61 -15.51 -3.38
N LEU A 4 -9.31 -15.77 -2.27
CA LEU A 4 -8.87 -16.66 -1.20
C LEU A 4 -8.77 -18.11 -1.68
N GLU A 5 -9.80 -18.62 -2.37
CA GLU A 5 -9.77 -19.98 -2.93
C GLU A 5 -8.67 -20.13 -3.98
N TYR A 6 -8.49 -19.13 -4.84
CA TYR A 6 -7.40 -19.13 -5.82
C TYR A 6 -6.03 -19.14 -5.15
N TYR A 7 -5.84 -18.27 -4.14
CA TYR A 7 -4.60 -18.20 -3.39
C TYR A 7 -4.26 -19.52 -2.68
N GLN A 8 -5.25 -20.10 -2.00
CA GLN A 8 -5.08 -21.37 -1.26
C GLN A 8 -4.79 -22.54 -2.21
N SER A 9 -5.50 -22.62 -3.34
CA SER A 9 -5.33 -23.68 -4.35
C SER A 9 -3.98 -23.62 -5.06
N ASN A 10 -3.34 -22.44 -5.05
CA ASN A 10 -2.06 -22.18 -5.69
C ASN A 10 -0.95 -21.87 -4.67
N SER A 11 -1.15 -22.19 -3.39
CA SER A 11 -0.23 -21.90 -2.29
C SER A 11 1.20 -22.40 -2.54
N ASN A 12 1.38 -23.52 -3.24
CA ASN A 12 2.68 -24.04 -3.66
C ASN A 12 3.48 -23.09 -4.57
N PHE A 13 2.82 -22.20 -5.33
CA PHE A 13 3.48 -21.17 -6.14
C PHE A 13 3.84 -19.92 -5.34
N TYR A 14 3.26 -19.76 -4.15
CA TYR A 14 3.30 -18.54 -3.35
C TYR A 14 3.92 -18.76 -1.96
N GLY A 15 4.52 -19.93 -1.72
CA GLY A 15 4.94 -20.41 -0.40
C GLY A 15 5.82 -19.45 0.41
N ASP A 16 6.52 -18.55 -0.28
CA ASP A 16 7.45 -17.58 0.32
C ASP A 16 7.04 -16.11 0.09
N LEU A 17 5.75 -15.81 -0.09
CA LEU A 17 5.32 -14.41 -0.25
C LEU A 17 5.61 -13.60 1.02
N ASP A 18 6.70 -12.85 0.95
CA ASP A 18 7.08 -11.84 1.93
C ASP A 18 6.17 -10.61 1.77
N ILE A 19 5.04 -10.65 2.46
CA ILE A 19 4.04 -9.57 2.47
C ILE A 19 4.66 -8.22 2.84
N PRO A 20 5.49 -8.10 3.91
CA PRO A 20 6.22 -6.86 4.21
C PRO A 20 7.02 -6.32 3.02
N LYS A 21 7.77 -7.18 2.32
CA LYS A 21 8.57 -6.78 1.15
C LYS A 21 7.69 -6.32 0.00
N ILE A 22 6.58 -7.00 -0.26
CA ILE A 22 5.62 -6.62 -1.31
C ILE A 22 5.01 -5.25 -1.02
N ILE A 23 4.57 -5.03 0.23
CA ILE A 23 4.01 -3.74 0.66
C ILE A 23 5.06 -2.63 0.53
N THR A 24 6.30 -2.90 0.94
CA THR A 24 7.42 -1.95 0.80
C THR A 24 7.62 -1.59 -0.67
N GLN A 25 7.61 -2.57 -1.57
CA GLN A 25 7.80 -2.32 -3.00
C GLN A 25 6.64 -1.55 -3.61
N PHE A 26 5.41 -1.81 -3.17
CA PHE A 26 4.25 -1.01 -3.60
C PHE A 26 4.35 0.44 -3.10
N PHE A 27 4.88 0.65 -1.91
CA PHE A 27 5.13 2.00 -1.39
C PHE A 27 6.23 2.70 -2.17
N ASP A 28 7.35 2.03 -2.46
CA ASP A 28 8.48 2.57 -3.23
C ASP A 28 8.07 2.94 -4.66
N MET A 29 7.20 2.14 -5.28
CA MET A 29 6.59 2.45 -6.58
C MET A 29 5.47 3.49 -6.49
N SER A 30 5.19 4.05 -5.30
CA SER A 30 4.11 5.01 -5.06
C SER A 30 2.72 4.52 -5.46
N ILE A 31 2.51 3.20 -5.50
CA ILE A 31 1.19 2.58 -5.71
C ILE A 31 0.33 2.82 -4.47
N ILE A 32 0.95 2.68 -3.30
CA ILE A 32 0.37 2.98 -2.00
C ILE A 32 1.20 4.06 -1.29
N GLY A 33 0.59 4.68 -0.28
CA GLY A 33 1.24 5.60 0.64
C GLY A 33 0.72 5.42 2.06
N ASN A 34 1.26 6.20 2.98
CA ASN A 34 0.77 6.26 4.35
C ASN A 34 -0.04 7.53 4.59
N MET A 35 -1.07 7.42 5.43
CA MET A 35 -1.91 8.51 5.87
C MET A 35 -2.04 8.46 7.38
N TRP A 36 -1.91 9.63 8.01
CA TRP A 36 -2.17 9.79 9.43
C TRP A 36 -2.85 11.12 9.70
N TYR A 37 -3.61 11.17 10.79
CA TYR A 37 -4.23 12.39 11.26
C TYR A 37 -3.39 12.96 12.40
N ASN A 38 -2.88 14.17 12.24
CA ASN A 38 -2.22 14.90 13.31
C ASN A 38 -3.29 15.60 14.16
N ARG A 39 -3.49 15.13 15.39
CA ARG A 39 -4.49 15.69 16.31
C ARG A 39 -4.19 17.13 16.71
N PHE A 40 -2.92 17.47 16.94
CA PHE A 40 -2.49 18.81 17.35
C PHE A 40 -2.76 19.86 16.26
N LYS A 41 -2.47 19.50 15.00
CA LYS A 41 -2.69 20.38 13.84
C LYS A 41 -4.07 20.24 13.21
N ARG A 42 -4.90 19.32 13.73
CA ARG A 42 -6.22 18.93 13.19
C ARG A 42 -6.22 18.70 11.67
N GLN A 43 -5.18 18.05 11.15
CA GLN A 43 -4.95 17.93 9.71
C GLN A 43 -4.55 16.50 9.33
N LEU A 44 -5.01 16.07 8.15
CA LEU A 44 -4.60 14.83 7.50
C LEU A 44 -3.29 15.05 6.73
N TYR A 45 -2.34 14.15 6.98
CA TYR A 45 -1.07 14.11 6.28
C TYR A 45 -0.99 12.84 5.46
N TYR A 46 -0.26 12.94 4.35
CA TYR A 46 -0.03 11.86 3.41
C TYR A 46 1.44 11.81 3.09
N ASN A 47 1.98 10.61 3.02
CA ASN A 47 3.32 10.37 2.54
C ASN A 47 3.32 9.32 1.43
N TYR A 48 4.05 9.61 0.36
CA TYR A 48 4.26 8.75 -0.80
C TYR A 48 5.70 8.92 -1.26
N LYS A 49 6.33 7.84 -1.73
CA LYS A 49 7.73 7.87 -2.17
C LYS A 49 8.03 8.94 -3.22
N TYR A 50 7.15 9.12 -4.22
CA TYR A 50 7.35 10.15 -5.27
C TYR A 50 7.36 11.60 -4.78
N ARG A 51 6.85 11.87 -3.57
CA ARG A 51 6.84 13.22 -2.98
C ARG A 51 8.04 13.46 -2.07
N ASP A 52 8.59 12.39 -1.53
CA ASP A 52 9.69 12.40 -0.58
C ASP A 52 10.47 11.09 -0.74
N ASP A 53 11.62 11.17 -1.41
CA ASP A 53 12.49 10.02 -1.67
C ASP A 53 13.04 9.38 -0.38
N THR A 54 13.04 10.11 0.73
CA THR A 54 13.47 9.59 2.05
C THR A 54 12.34 8.90 2.80
N ALA A 55 11.11 9.00 2.31
CA ALA A 55 9.96 8.33 2.91
C ALA A 55 10.14 6.81 2.93
N THR A 56 9.79 6.21 4.05
CA THR A 56 9.70 4.76 4.23
C THR A 56 8.28 4.37 4.60
N VAL A 57 7.93 3.12 4.31
CA VAL A 57 6.64 2.57 4.67
C VAL A 57 6.49 2.52 6.20
N ASN A 58 5.37 3.01 6.70
CA ASN A 58 5.03 2.95 8.12
C ASN A 58 3.83 2.03 8.34
N PHE A 59 4.08 0.82 8.84
CA PHE A 59 3.04 -0.18 9.09
C PHE A 59 2.07 0.18 10.23
N ASN A 60 2.37 1.20 11.04
CA ASN A 60 1.48 1.71 12.09
C ASN A 60 0.51 2.79 11.59
N GLN A 61 0.61 3.18 10.32
CA GLN A 61 -0.22 4.20 9.71
C GLN A 61 -1.20 3.58 8.71
N LYS A 62 -2.28 4.30 8.40
CA LYS A 62 -3.27 3.81 7.44
C LYS A 62 -2.68 3.84 6.03
N PHE A 63 -2.75 2.72 5.33
CA PHE A 63 -2.40 2.67 3.91
C PHE A 63 -3.44 3.36 3.04
N VAL A 64 -2.97 4.05 2.00
CA VAL A 64 -3.82 4.70 1.00
C VAL A 64 -3.33 4.39 -0.40
N ILE A 65 -4.23 3.90 -1.26
CA ILE A 65 -3.92 3.71 -2.68
C ILE A 65 -3.81 5.07 -3.37
N HIS A 66 -2.75 5.28 -4.13
CA HIS A 66 -2.51 6.51 -4.88
C HIS A 66 -3.64 6.80 -5.87
N LYS A 67 -4.05 8.07 -5.98
CA LYS A 67 -5.22 8.49 -6.79
C LYS A 67 -5.09 8.11 -8.27
N GLY A 68 -3.90 8.23 -8.85
CA GLY A 68 -3.65 7.84 -10.25
C GLY A 68 -3.87 6.36 -10.49
N PHE A 69 -3.42 5.52 -9.55
CA PHE A 69 -3.58 4.07 -9.62
C PHE A 69 -5.05 3.66 -9.48
N ARG A 70 -5.79 4.27 -8.54
CA ARG A 70 -7.25 4.08 -8.42
C ARG A 70 -7.97 4.39 -9.73
N LYS A 71 -7.60 5.51 -10.37
CA LYS A 71 -8.20 5.93 -11.64
C LYS A 71 -7.90 4.94 -12.77
N ALA A 72 -6.65 4.50 -12.89
CA ALA A 72 -6.23 3.55 -13.92
C ALA A 72 -6.95 2.20 -13.78
N LEU A 73 -7.14 1.71 -12.55
CA LEU A 73 -7.80 0.44 -12.26
C LEU A 73 -9.32 0.53 -12.09
N LYS A 74 -9.92 1.72 -12.27
CA LYS A 74 -11.35 1.97 -12.06
C LYS A 74 -11.86 1.54 -10.66
N LEU A 75 -11.03 1.73 -9.63
CA LEU A 75 -11.35 1.38 -8.22
C LEU A 75 -12.16 2.49 -7.50
N TRP A 76 -13.14 3.07 -8.21
CA TRP A 76 -13.98 4.16 -7.70
C TRP A 76 -15.20 3.64 -6.94
#